data_AF-A0A1U7NQ78-F1
#
_entry.id   AF-A0A1U7NQ78-F1
#
_cell.length_a   1.000
_cell.length_b   1.000
_cell.length_c   1.000
_cell.angle_alpha   90.00
_cell.angle_beta   90.00
_cell.angle_gamma   90.00
#
_symmetry.space_group_name_H-M   'P 1'
#
loop_
_entity.id
_entity.type
_entity.pdbx_description
1 polymer ?
#
loop_
_entity_poly.entity_id
_entity_poly.type
_entity_poly.pdbx_seq_one_letter_code
_entity_poly.pdbx_strand_id
1 'polypeptide(L)'
;TMYSFIQSRKSVRGSKNSKNGSISARTKSLIDFVWLIKGNIYKSFLFIGFSFDDPNLEHILNQIRMELNENIRTHYCFMKKVCQAKGQTDEDFNKDRIKQEVRETELKRFGIQTIFVDEYSEITDILVELEKAVFANNVFISGSAEIYKNEWDEKKADELAFNLSNKLVAKGFRVVSGYGLGIGSSVINGALTEIRRKKYKHLEEHLGLHPFPYDIKDDTEREKAWDIYRKEILKEIGIVVFIFGNKGETTIAQGCLKEFDIAKDKDCIIIPIGSTGGAAKQIYLKLFNEKEKYSYLDEYWEILEKSNDINELVQTVLIIAEKARKVL
;
A
#
# COMPACT_ATOMS: atom_id res chain seq x y z
N THR A 1 5.03 -7.04 -5.13
CA THR A 1 5.03 -6.68 -6.58
C THR A 1 3.95 -7.49 -7.28
N MET A 2 2.87 -6.84 -7.68
CA MET A 2 1.75 -7.47 -8.40
C MET A 2 2.02 -7.35 -9.91
N TYR A 3 2.15 -8.47 -10.63
CA TYR A 3 2.26 -8.45 -12.09
C TYR A 3 0.88 -8.73 -12.69
N SER A 4 0.25 -7.73 -13.31
CA SER A 4 -0.99 -7.92 -14.07
C SER A 4 -0.66 -8.34 -15.49
N PHE A 5 -1.18 -9.48 -15.93
CA PHE A 5 -1.03 -9.94 -17.32
C PHE A 5 -2.38 -9.77 -18.03
N ILE A 6 -2.53 -8.70 -18.81
CA ILE A 6 -3.76 -8.43 -19.56
C ILE A 6 -3.54 -8.86 -21.02
N GLN A 7 -4.10 -9.99 -21.44
CA GLN A 7 -4.18 -10.32 -22.87
C GLN A 7 -5.43 -9.67 -23.49
N SER A 8 -5.23 -8.56 -24.21
CA SER A 8 -6.27 -7.97 -25.07
C SER A 8 -6.49 -8.84 -26.32
N ARG A 9 -7.71 -9.36 -26.51
CA ARG A 9 -8.14 -9.98 -27.77
C ARG A 9 -8.38 -8.90 -28.83
N LYS A 10 -7.39 -8.63 -29.71
CA LYS A 10 -7.67 -7.98 -31.00
C LYS A 10 -7.67 -9.03 -32.12
N SER A 11 -8.85 -9.25 -32.69
CA SER A 11 -9.05 -9.95 -33.96
C SER A 11 -8.46 -9.12 -35.10
N VAL A 12 -7.45 -9.65 -35.80
CA VAL A 12 -6.99 -9.08 -37.08
C VAL A 12 -7.27 -10.11 -38.17
N ARG A 13 -8.20 -9.77 -39.06
CA ARG A 13 -8.45 -10.46 -40.34
C ARG A 13 -7.34 -10.08 -41.33
N GLY A 14 -6.66 -11.11 -41.86
CA GLY A 14 -6.12 -11.21 -43.23
C GLY A 14 -4.93 -10.35 -43.67
N SER A 15 -3.80 -10.99 -43.98
CA SER A 15 -3.10 -10.96 -45.30
C SER A 15 -1.84 -11.84 -45.27
N LYS A 16 -1.49 -12.42 -46.42
CA LYS A 16 -0.55 -13.54 -46.64
C LYS A 16 0.94 -13.15 -46.62
N ASN A 17 1.74 -14.19 -46.35
CA ASN A 17 3.14 -14.44 -46.75
C ASN A 17 4.28 -13.67 -46.05
N SER A 18 4.94 -14.35 -45.10
CA SER A 18 6.39 -14.61 -45.19
C SER A 18 6.78 -15.81 -44.33
N LYS A 19 7.59 -16.71 -44.90
CA LYS A 19 8.25 -17.81 -44.19
C LYS A 19 9.40 -17.22 -43.39
N ASN A 20 9.22 -17.08 -42.08
CA ASN A 20 10.27 -17.12 -41.05
C ASN A 20 9.56 -17.25 -39.70
N GLY A 21 10.10 -18.09 -38.82
CA GLY A 21 9.48 -18.55 -37.57
C GLY A 21 8.98 -17.41 -36.69
N SER A 22 7.72 -17.02 -36.88
CA SER A 22 6.99 -16.17 -35.96
C SER A 22 6.49 -17.07 -34.83
N ILE A 23 7.21 -17.08 -33.71
CA ILE A 23 6.61 -17.49 -32.43
C ILE A 23 5.42 -16.55 -32.24
N SER A 24 4.20 -17.11 -32.22
CA SER A 24 3.00 -16.30 -32.10
C SER A 24 3.10 -15.43 -30.84
N ALA A 25 2.56 -14.20 -30.87
CA ALA A 25 2.61 -13.30 -29.71
C ALA A 25 2.04 -13.95 -28.42
N ARG A 26 1.10 -14.89 -28.57
CA ARG A 26 0.58 -15.71 -27.46
C ARG A 26 1.66 -16.62 -26.86
N THR A 27 2.37 -17.36 -27.70
CA THR A 27 3.44 -18.30 -27.30
C THR A 27 4.62 -17.57 -26.64
N LYS A 28 4.97 -16.37 -27.12
CA LYS A 28 6.01 -15.54 -26.49
C LYS A 28 5.58 -15.05 -25.10
N SER A 29 4.35 -14.55 -24.96
CA SER A 29 3.80 -14.14 -23.66
C SER A 29 3.76 -15.28 -22.64
N LEU A 30 3.62 -16.50 -23.14
CA LEU A 30 3.55 -17.72 -22.35
C LEU A 30 4.91 -18.17 -21.82
N ILE A 31 5.94 -18.11 -22.65
CA ILE A 31 7.33 -18.39 -22.24
C ILE A 31 7.78 -17.37 -21.20
N ASP A 32 7.47 -16.08 -21.43
CA ASP A 32 7.77 -15.00 -20.48
C ASP A 32 7.04 -15.23 -19.14
N PHE A 33 5.82 -15.75 -19.16
CA PHE A 33 5.05 -16.11 -17.96
C PHE A 33 5.68 -17.27 -17.17
N VAL A 34 6.12 -18.34 -17.85
CA VAL A 34 6.83 -19.46 -17.21
C VAL A 34 8.11 -18.99 -16.56
N TRP A 35 8.91 -18.20 -17.29
CA TRP A 35 10.16 -17.65 -16.76
C TRP A 35 9.93 -16.69 -15.60
N LEU A 36 8.84 -15.90 -15.62
CA LEU A 36 8.45 -15.05 -14.51
C LEU A 36 8.15 -15.85 -13.25
N ILE A 37 7.37 -16.94 -13.37
CA ILE A 37 7.06 -17.81 -12.22
C ILE A 37 8.31 -18.54 -11.74
N LYS A 38 9.10 -19.13 -12.65
CA LYS A 38 10.36 -19.81 -12.32
C LYS A 38 11.39 -18.88 -11.65
N GLY A 39 11.49 -17.64 -12.10
CA GLY A 39 12.36 -16.63 -11.50
C GLY A 39 11.86 -16.11 -10.15
N ASN A 40 10.58 -16.33 -9.82
CA ASN A 40 9.92 -15.81 -8.62
C ASN A 40 9.18 -16.92 -7.84
N ILE A 41 9.76 -18.12 -7.77
CA ILE A 41 9.20 -19.29 -7.07
C ILE A 41 8.85 -19.00 -5.60
N TYR A 42 9.52 -18.02 -4.99
CA TYR A 42 9.29 -17.57 -3.62
C TYR A 42 8.20 -16.49 -3.47
N LYS A 43 7.39 -16.21 -4.51
CA LYS A 43 6.30 -15.23 -4.46
C LYS A 43 4.94 -15.91 -4.71
N SER A 44 3.90 -15.37 -4.07
CA SER A 44 2.51 -15.71 -4.40
C SER A 44 2.03 -14.86 -5.58
N PHE A 45 1.15 -15.42 -6.41
CA PHE A 45 0.65 -14.79 -7.63
C PHE A 45 -0.88 -14.65 -7.54
N LEU A 46 -1.41 -13.56 -8.11
CA LEU A 46 -2.84 -13.33 -8.28
C LEU A 46 -3.14 -13.23 -9.77
N PHE A 47 -3.94 -14.16 -10.30
CA PHE A 47 -4.32 -14.22 -11.70
C PHE A 47 -5.67 -13.54 -11.94
N ILE A 48 -5.71 -12.60 -12.89
CA ILE A 48 -6.90 -11.82 -13.25
C ILE A 48 -7.10 -11.84 -14.76
N GLY A 49 -8.33 -12.07 -15.23
CA GLY A 49 -8.66 -12.01 -16.66
C GLY A 49 -8.18 -13.21 -17.48
N PHE A 50 -7.78 -14.31 -16.84
CA PHE A 50 -7.37 -15.54 -17.50
C PHE A 50 -8.54 -16.51 -17.66
N SER A 51 -8.77 -16.95 -18.91
CA SER A 51 -9.52 -18.18 -19.18
C SER A 51 -8.51 -19.33 -19.15
N PHE A 52 -8.53 -20.12 -18.08
CA PHE A 52 -7.84 -21.41 -17.98
C PHE A 52 -8.35 -22.48 -18.98
N ASP A 53 -9.06 -22.11 -20.05
CA ASP A 53 -9.39 -23.00 -21.17
C ASP A 53 -8.27 -22.99 -22.22
N ASP A 54 -7.22 -22.20 -21.98
CA ASP A 54 -6.04 -22.18 -22.82
C ASP A 54 -5.22 -23.47 -22.57
N PRO A 55 -5.11 -24.38 -23.56
CA PRO A 55 -4.34 -25.62 -23.41
C PRO A 55 -2.88 -25.36 -23.06
N ASN A 56 -2.37 -24.17 -23.38
CA ASN A 56 -1.00 -23.84 -23.07
C ASN A 56 -0.80 -23.56 -21.56
N LEU A 57 -1.84 -23.13 -20.83
CA LEU A 57 -1.75 -22.87 -19.39
C LEU A 57 -1.67 -24.16 -18.58
N GLU A 58 -2.41 -25.19 -18.99
CA GLU A 58 -2.35 -26.52 -18.37
C GLU A 58 -0.92 -27.12 -18.48
N HIS A 59 -0.28 -26.97 -19.64
CA HIS A 59 1.11 -27.35 -19.83
C HIS A 59 2.07 -26.58 -18.92
N ILE A 60 1.87 -25.27 -18.74
CA ILE A 60 2.68 -24.45 -17.84
C ILE A 60 2.52 -24.89 -16.39
N LEU A 61 1.29 -25.08 -15.91
CA LEU A 61 1.00 -25.45 -14.54
C LEU A 61 1.58 -26.83 -14.21
N ASN A 62 1.52 -27.77 -15.16
CA ASN A 62 2.19 -29.07 -15.04
C ASN A 62 3.72 -28.94 -14.95
N GLN A 63 4.34 -28.08 -15.76
CA GLN A 63 5.79 -27.84 -15.67
C GLN A 63 6.20 -27.20 -14.33
N ILE A 64 5.46 -26.21 -13.87
CA ILE A 64 5.69 -25.56 -12.57
C ILE A 64 5.59 -26.59 -11.44
N ARG A 65 4.56 -27.45 -11.46
CA ARG A 65 4.37 -28.49 -10.44
C ARG A 65 5.51 -29.50 -10.41
N MET A 66 5.99 -29.96 -11.58
CA MET A 66 7.11 -30.90 -11.66
C MET A 66 8.40 -30.34 -11.05
N GLU A 67 8.60 -29.02 -11.10
CA GLU A 67 9.79 -28.37 -10.54
C GLU A 67 9.65 -28.04 -9.05
N LEU A 68 8.43 -27.88 -8.53
CA LEU A 68 8.17 -27.44 -7.15
C LEU A 68 7.91 -28.56 -6.13
N ASN A 69 7.75 -29.82 -6.57
CA ASN A 69 7.51 -30.99 -5.70
C ASN A 69 6.46 -30.73 -4.59
N GLU A 70 6.74 -31.04 -3.32
CA GLU A 70 5.79 -30.92 -2.19
C GLU A 70 5.61 -29.49 -1.67
N ASN A 71 6.42 -28.52 -2.14
CA ASN A 71 6.45 -27.15 -1.61
C ASN A 71 5.61 -26.19 -2.48
N ILE A 72 4.40 -26.63 -2.87
CA ILE A 72 3.50 -25.84 -3.71
C ILE A 72 2.93 -24.71 -2.85
N ARG A 73 3.42 -23.49 -3.10
CA ARG A 73 2.89 -22.29 -2.45
C ARG A 73 1.50 -21.96 -2.98
N THR A 74 0.65 -21.39 -2.13
CA THR A 74 -0.68 -20.94 -2.54
C THR A 74 -0.60 -19.69 -3.41
N HIS A 75 -1.24 -19.78 -4.58
CA HIS A 75 -1.54 -18.69 -5.51
C HIS A 75 -3.07 -18.51 -5.58
N TYR A 76 -3.52 -17.40 -6.18
CA TYR A 76 -4.94 -17.07 -6.24
C TYR A 76 -5.38 -16.70 -7.66
N CYS A 77 -6.62 -17.00 -8.02
CA CYS A 77 -7.22 -16.48 -9.25
C CYS A 77 -8.66 -16.02 -9.02
N PHE A 78 -9.08 -14.97 -9.71
CA PHE A 78 -10.49 -14.60 -9.75
C PHE A 78 -11.21 -15.35 -10.87
N MET A 79 -12.41 -15.87 -10.56
CA MET A 79 -13.31 -16.45 -11.55
C MET A 79 -14.73 -15.93 -11.34
N LYS A 80 -15.41 -15.60 -12.43
CA LYS A 80 -16.84 -15.31 -12.35
C LYS A 80 -17.62 -16.60 -12.10
N LYS A 81 -18.55 -16.58 -11.15
CA LYS A 81 -19.46 -17.70 -10.89
C LYS A 81 -20.33 -17.96 -12.12
N VAL A 82 -20.53 -19.23 -12.47
CA VAL A 82 -21.45 -19.57 -13.56
C VAL A 82 -22.87 -19.19 -13.13
N CYS A 83 -23.53 -18.36 -13.94
CA CYS A 83 -24.92 -17.97 -13.75
C CYS A 83 -25.77 -18.51 -14.90
N GLN A 84 -27.00 -18.92 -14.62
CA GLN A 84 -27.92 -19.42 -15.63
C GLN A 84 -28.25 -18.32 -16.65
N ALA A 85 -27.91 -18.56 -17.91
CA ALA A 85 -28.20 -17.61 -18.97
C ALA A 85 -29.70 -17.61 -19.33
N LYS A 86 -30.20 -16.48 -19.84
CA LYS A 86 -31.60 -16.37 -20.27
C LYS A 86 -31.88 -17.37 -21.39
N GLY A 87 -32.81 -18.30 -21.14
CA GLY A 87 -33.18 -19.36 -22.09
C GLY A 87 -32.30 -20.62 -22.02
N GLN A 88 -31.36 -20.69 -21.07
CA GLN A 88 -30.58 -21.90 -20.80
C GLN A 88 -31.40 -22.91 -19.99
N THR A 89 -31.38 -24.18 -20.42
CA THR A 89 -32.02 -25.28 -19.68
C THR A 89 -31.31 -25.54 -18.35
N ASP A 90 -32.03 -26.07 -17.37
CA ASP A 90 -31.44 -26.44 -16.08
C ASP A 90 -30.36 -27.53 -16.23
N GLU A 91 -30.51 -28.43 -17.21
CA GLU A 91 -29.50 -29.44 -17.53
C GLU A 91 -28.20 -28.79 -18.03
N ASP A 92 -28.29 -27.82 -18.95
CA ASP A 92 -27.09 -27.17 -19.49
C ASP A 92 -26.41 -26.28 -18.45
N PHE A 93 -27.19 -25.59 -17.61
CA PHE A 93 -26.65 -24.84 -16.48
C PHE A 93 -25.93 -25.76 -15.47
N ASN A 94 -26.52 -26.91 -15.13
CA ASN A 94 -25.88 -27.90 -14.26
C ASN A 94 -24.59 -28.45 -14.87
N LYS A 95 -24.55 -28.70 -16.19
CA LYS A 95 -23.31 -29.10 -16.88
C LYS A 95 -22.22 -28.03 -16.73
N ASP A 96 -22.56 -26.76 -16.89
CA ASP A 96 -21.59 -25.67 -16.77
C ASP A 96 -21.10 -25.48 -15.33
N ARG A 97 -21.97 -25.68 -14.33
CA ARG A 97 -21.56 -25.68 -12.92
C ARG A 97 -20.59 -26.81 -12.61
N ILE A 98 -20.90 -28.04 -13.05
CA ILE A 98 -20.01 -29.21 -12.87
C ILE A 98 -18.65 -28.96 -13.53
N LYS A 99 -18.62 -28.39 -14.74
CA LYS A 99 -17.35 -28.01 -15.40
C LYS A 99 -16.54 -27.00 -14.57
N GLN A 100 -17.20 -26.01 -13.97
CA GLN A 100 -16.54 -25.02 -13.11
C GLN A 100 -15.95 -25.67 -11.84
N GLU A 101 -16.68 -26.59 -11.20
CA GLU A 101 -16.22 -27.34 -10.01
C GLU A 101 -15.01 -28.25 -10.32
N VAL A 102 -15.05 -28.96 -11.45
CA VAL A 102 -13.91 -29.77 -11.92
C VAL A 102 -12.67 -28.89 -12.10
N ARG A 103 -12.86 -27.72 -12.71
CA ARG A 103 -11.79 -26.78 -12.97
C ARG A 103 -11.19 -26.18 -11.70
N GLU A 104 -12.02 -25.80 -10.74
CA GLU A 104 -11.55 -25.37 -9.42
C GLU A 104 -10.69 -26.45 -8.77
N THR A 105 -11.14 -27.70 -8.85
CA THR A 105 -10.40 -28.85 -8.32
C THR A 105 -9.05 -29.04 -9.00
N GLU A 106 -8.99 -28.85 -10.33
CA GLU A 106 -7.74 -28.89 -11.09
C GLU A 106 -6.78 -27.77 -10.67
N LEU A 107 -7.26 -26.52 -10.57
CA LEU A 107 -6.44 -25.38 -10.14
C LEU A 107 -5.89 -25.57 -8.73
N LYS A 108 -6.71 -26.12 -7.83
CA LYS A 108 -6.27 -26.46 -6.48
C LYS A 108 -5.13 -27.48 -6.46
N ARG A 109 -5.10 -28.45 -7.38
CA ARG A 109 -3.98 -29.40 -7.55
C ARG A 109 -2.67 -28.72 -7.97
N PHE A 110 -2.76 -27.53 -8.56
CA PHE A 110 -1.62 -26.69 -8.91
C PHE A 110 -1.30 -25.62 -7.84
N GLY A 111 -1.96 -25.68 -6.68
CA GLY A 111 -1.79 -24.67 -5.62
C GLY A 111 -2.47 -23.34 -5.92
N ILE A 112 -3.33 -23.27 -6.92
CA ILE A 112 -4.08 -22.06 -7.26
C ILE A 112 -5.47 -22.16 -6.63
N GLN A 113 -5.74 -21.29 -5.67
CA GLN A 113 -7.04 -21.16 -5.04
C GLN A 113 -7.92 -20.19 -5.84
N THR A 114 -9.12 -20.65 -6.19
CA THR A 114 -10.09 -19.83 -6.92
C THR A 114 -10.91 -18.99 -5.95
N ILE A 115 -11.03 -17.70 -6.25
CA ILE A 115 -11.91 -16.75 -5.59
C ILE A 115 -13.04 -16.45 -6.57
N PHE A 116 -14.25 -16.89 -6.22
CA PHE A 116 -15.42 -16.63 -7.05
C PHE A 116 -15.98 -15.24 -6.80
N VAL A 117 -16.31 -14.55 -7.89
CA VAL A 117 -17.02 -13.27 -7.90
C VAL A 117 -18.34 -13.43 -8.65
N ASP A 118 -19.39 -12.74 -8.22
CA ASP A 118 -20.67 -12.75 -8.93
C ASP A 118 -20.63 -11.79 -10.12
N GLU A 119 -19.86 -10.69 -10.00
CA GLU A 119 -19.60 -9.73 -11.07
C GLU A 119 -18.12 -9.34 -11.17
N TYR A 120 -17.66 -8.95 -12.36
CA TYR A 120 -16.25 -8.55 -12.54
C TYR A 120 -15.88 -7.23 -11.84
N SER A 121 -16.88 -6.38 -11.54
CA SER A 121 -16.72 -5.16 -10.74
C SER A 121 -16.20 -5.45 -9.33
N GLU A 122 -16.61 -6.57 -8.73
CA GLU A 122 -16.15 -6.98 -7.39
C GLU A 122 -14.64 -7.17 -7.33
N ILE A 123 -14.00 -7.54 -8.45
CA ILE A 123 -12.54 -7.64 -8.51
C ILE A 123 -11.91 -6.27 -8.23
N THR A 124 -12.47 -5.19 -8.77
CA THR A 124 -11.98 -3.83 -8.50
C THR A 124 -12.13 -3.48 -7.02
N ASP A 125 -13.27 -3.80 -6.42
CA ASP A 125 -13.52 -3.53 -4.99
C ASP A 125 -12.54 -4.30 -4.09
N ILE A 126 -12.30 -5.59 -4.39
CA ILE A 126 -11.32 -6.41 -3.68
C ILE A 126 -9.90 -5.84 -3.83
N LEU A 127 -9.53 -5.38 -5.03
CA LEU A 127 -8.22 -4.78 -5.27
C LEU A 127 -8.03 -3.46 -4.52
N VAL A 128 -9.08 -2.63 -4.42
CA VAL A 128 -9.06 -1.39 -3.62
C VAL A 128 -8.87 -1.70 -2.14
N GLU A 129 -9.58 -2.70 -1.60
CA GLU A 129 -9.40 -3.12 -0.20
C GLU A 129 -8.01 -3.71 0.06
N LEU A 130 -7.48 -4.49 -0.89
CA LEU A 130 -6.12 -5.02 -0.83
C LEU A 130 -5.09 -3.90 -0.84
N GLU A 131 -5.26 -2.90 -1.72
CA GLU A 131 -4.41 -1.72 -1.80
C GLU A 131 -4.39 -0.97 -0.46
N LYS A 132 -5.56 -0.68 0.11
CA LYS A 132 -5.67 -0.03 1.44
C LYS A 132 -4.94 -0.82 2.52
N ALA A 133 -5.12 -2.14 2.55
CA ALA A 133 -4.46 -3.00 3.54
C ALA A 133 -2.94 -3.08 3.36
N VAL A 134 -2.45 -3.05 2.11
CA VAL A 134 -1.01 -2.96 1.83
C VAL A 134 -0.47 -1.60 2.27
N PHE A 135 -1.13 -0.51 1.90
CA PHE A 135 -0.72 0.86 2.23
C PHE A 135 -0.77 1.15 3.72
N ALA A 136 -1.63 0.48 4.49
CA ALA A 136 -1.67 0.59 5.95
C ALA A 136 -0.35 0.14 6.64
N ASN A 137 0.56 -0.56 5.92
CA ASN A 137 1.90 -0.85 6.43
C ASN A 137 2.87 0.35 6.31
N ASN A 138 2.51 1.37 5.53
CA ASN A 138 3.34 2.53 5.26
C ASN A 138 2.85 3.73 6.07
N VAL A 139 3.72 4.27 6.92
CA VAL A 139 3.43 5.39 7.82
C VAL A 139 4.26 6.60 7.42
N PHE A 140 3.60 7.65 6.94
CA PHE A 140 4.25 8.93 6.68
C PHE A 140 4.24 9.79 7.95
N ILE A 141 5.42 10.24 8.38
CA ILE A 141 5.54 11.19 9.49
C ILE A 141 5.71 12.59 8.91
N SER A 142 4.64 13.38 8.99
CA SER A 142 4.64 14.79 8.60
C SER A 142 4.94 15.66 9.81
N GLY A 143 5.94 16.52 9.68
CA GLY A 143 6.26 17.47 10.73
C GLY A 143 7.43 18.37 10.40
N SER A 144 7.39 19.59 10.91
CA SER A 144 8.52 20.51 10.93
C SER A 144 8.47 21.34 12.21
N ALA A 145 9.62 21.60 12.81
CA ALA A 145 9.74 22.45 13.98
C ALA A 145 10.96 23.34 13.82
N GLU A 146 10.74 24.64 13.91
CA GLU A 146 11.80 25.64 14.02
C GLU A 146 11.81 26.24 15.43
N ILE A 147 10.64 26.31 16.07
CA ILE A 147 10.47 26.75 17.44
C ILE A 147 9.65 25.73 18.23
N TYR A 148 10.10 25.45 19.45
CA TYR A 148 9.43 24.58 20.41
C TYR A 148 8.72 25.43 21.46
N LYS A 149 7.47 25.10 21.76
CA LYS A 149 6.59 25.86 22.65
C LYS A 149 5.91 24.93 23.65
N ASN A 150 5.33 25.55 24.69
CA ASN A 150 4.66 24.85 25.79
C ASN A 150 5.66 23.96 26.53
N GLU A 151 5.29 22.71 26.83
CA GLU A 151 6.16 21.75 27.52
C GLU A 151 7.18 21.04 26.62
N TRP A 152 7.21 21.41 25.32
CA TRP A 152 8.15 20.87 24.35
C TRP A 152 9.41 21.73 24.27
N ASP A 153 10.55 21.06 24.35
CA ASP A 153 11.85 21.57 23.94
C ASP A 153 12.39 20.72 22.78
N GLU A 154 13.51 21.14 22.21
CA GLU A 154 14.16 20.45 21.08
C GLU A 154 14.46 18.99 21.42
N LYS A 155 14.96 18.71 22.63
CA LYS A 155 15.33 17.37 23.06
C LYS A 155 14.13 16.44 23.15
N LYS A 156 13.01 16.90 23.72
CA LYS A 156 11.76 16.13 23.79
C LYS A 156 11.16 15.91 22.41
N ALA A 157 11.21 16.92 21.54
CA ALA A 157 10.72 16.79 20.16
C ALA A 157 11.54 15.76 19.38
N ASP A 158 12.87 15.80 19.51
CA ASP A 158 13.78 14.81 18.97
C ASP A 158 13.50 13.42 19.51
N GLU A 159 13.33 13.28 20.83
CA GLU A 159 13.03 12.02 21.48
C GLU A 159 11.69 11.44 21.03
N LEU A 160 10.64 12.27 20.89
CA LEU A 160 9.36 11.85 20.33
C LEU A 160 9.52 11.33 18.90
N ALA A 161 10.13 12.12 18.02
CA ALA A 161 10.32 11.78 16.61
C ALA A 161 11.16 10.51 16.43
N PHE A 162 12.23 10.38 17.22
CA PHE A 162 13.08 9.21 17.26
C PHE A 162 12.31 7.96 17.74
N ASN A 163 11.66 8.04 18.91
CA ASN A 163 10.97 6.91 19.51
C ASN A 163 9.79 6.44 18.66
N LEU A 164 9.02 7.38 18.10
CA LEU A 164 7.91 7.08 17.21
C LEU A 164 8.39 6.26 16.00
N SER A 165 9.38 6.77 15.27
CA SER A 165 9.94 6.10 14.10
C SER A 165 10.56 4.74 14.44
N ASN A 166 11.33 4.68 15.52
CA ASN A 166 11.98 3.46 16.00
C ASN A 166 10.95 2.35 16.31
N LYS A 167 9.90 2.69 17.06
CA LYS A 167 8.87 1.72 17.48
C LYS A 167 7.98 1.29 16.32
N LEU A 168 7.66 2.18 15.39
CA LEU A 168 6.91 1.83 14.17
C LEU A 168 7.68 0.78 13.35
N VAL A 169 8.98 1.01 13.09
CA VAL A 169 9.82 0.03 12.42
C VAL A 169 9.91 -1.28 13.20
N ALA A 170 10.00 -1.21 14.54
CA ALA A 170 10.05 -2.41 15.39
C ALA A 170 8.77 -3.27 15.30
N LYS A 171 7.63 -2.67 14.94
CA LYS A 171 6.34 -3.35 14.68
C LYS A 171 6.15 -3.77 13.22
N GLY A 172 7.16 -3.56 12.37
CA GLY A 172 7.17 -3.96 10.97
C GLY A 172 6.55 -2.95 10.01
N PHE A 173 6.28 -1.72 10.44
CA PHE A 173 5.85 -0.65 9.53
C PHE A 173 7.04 -0.12 8.72
N ARG A 174 6.75 0.35 7.50
CA ARG A 174 7.66 1.17 6.72
C ARG A 174 7.42 2.63 7.06
N VAL A 175 8.43 3.29 7.62
CA VAL A 175 8.35 4.72 7.94
C VAL A 175 8.79 5.54 6.72
N VAL A 176 8.02 6.55 6.35
CA VAL A 176 8.33 7.47 5.24
C VAL A 176 8.47 8.88 5.78
N SER A 177 9.52 9.60 5.38
CA SER A 177 9.82 10.95 5.85
C SER A 177 10.13 11.89 4.70
N GLY A 178 9.56 13.10 4.78
CA GLY A 178 9.83 14.22 3.88
C GLY A 178 11.08 15.05 4.23
N TYR A 179 11.85 14.62 5.24
CA TYR A 179 13.00 15.35 5.78
C TYR A 179 12.63 16.77 6.28
N GLY A 180 11.56 16.86 7.08
CA GLY A 180 11.14 18.14 7.67
C GLY A 180 12.19 18.73 8.62
N LEU A 181 12.35 20.05 8.59
CA LEU A 181 13.28 20.77 9.46
C LEU A 181 12.98 20.50 10.95
N GLY A 182 14.02 20.28 11.76
CA GLY A 182 13.94 20.07 13.21
C GLY A 182 13.37 18.73 13.67
N ILE A 183 12.84 17.90 12.77
CA ILE A 183 12.20 16.61 13.12
C ILE A 183 12.72 15.46 12.24
N GLY A 184 13.04 15.74 10.97
CA GLY A 184 13.36 14.73 9.96
C GLY A 184 14.59 13.89 10.31
N SER A 185 15.65 14.48 10.83
CA SER A 185 16.87 13.76 11.23
C SER A 185 16.59 12.77 12.36
N SER A 186 15.77 13.15 13.34
CA SER A 186 15.40 12.31 14.48
C SER A 186 14.51 11.14 14.05
N VAL A 187 13.56 11.37 13.13
CA VAL A 187 12.78 10.29 12.49
C VAL A 187 13.71 9.28 11.78
N ILE A 188 14.67 9.77 11.01
CA ILE A 188 15.61 8.91 10.27
C ILE A 188 16.48 8.09 11.23
N ASN A 189 17.03 8.75 12.26
CA ASN A 189 17.88 8.09 13.24
C ASN A 189 17.11 7.03 14.04
N GLY A 190 15.84 7.30 14.38
CA GLY A 190 14.96 6.34 15.05
C GLY A 190 14.78 5.06 14.22
N ALA A 191 14.42 5.21 12.95
CA ALA A 191 14.25 4.09 12.02
C ALA A 191 15.57 3.33 11.82
N LEU A 192 16.65 4.04 11.46
CA LEU A 192 17.96 3.43 11.18
C LEU A 192 18.50 2.64 12.39
N THR A 193 18.27 3.14 13.60
CA THR A 193 18.65 2.44 14.83
C THR A 193 17.98 1.08 14.92
N GLU A 194 16.66 1.00 14.68
CA GLU A 194 15.94 -0.28 14.74
C GLU A 194 16.33 -1.22 13.61
N ILE A 195 16.47 -0.69 12.39
CA ILE A 195 16.84 -1.46 11.20
C ILE A 195 18.19 -2.16 11.41
N ARG A 196 19.18 -1.41 11.95
CA ARG A 196 20.49 -1.95 12.29
C ARG A 196 20.41 -2.96 13.42
N ARG A 197 19.62 -2.68 14.48
CA ARG A 197 19.44 -3.59 15.62
C ARG A 197 18.89 -4.95 15.21
N LYS A 198 17.89 -4.97 14.33
CA LYS A 198 17.25 -6.18 13.80
C LYS A 198 18.01 -6.83 12.64
N LYS A 199 19.08 -6.19 12.15
CA LYS A 199 19.85 -6.62 10.97
C LYS A 199 18.97 -6.83 9.74
N TYR A 200 17.96 -5.98 9.54
CA TYR A 200 17.15 -6.03 8.34
C TYR A 200 18.04 -5.76 7.12
N LYS A 201 17.92 -6.61 6.09
CA LYS A 201 18.81 -6.57 4.92
C LYS A 201 18.39 -5.50 3.90
N HIS A 202 17.10 -5.17 3.85
CA HIS A 202 16.53 -4.26 2.85
C HIS A 202 16.04 -2.98 3.53
N LEU A 203 16.89 -1.95 3.54
CA LEU A 203 16.58 -0.65 4.17
C LEU A 203 15.27 -0.05 3.64
N GLU A 204 15.07 -0.13 2.33
CA GLU A 204 13.94 0.45 1.59
C GLU A 204 12.57 -0.14 1.96
N GLU A 205 12.55 -1.38 2.47
CA GLU A 205 11.33 -2.03 2.99
C GLU A 205 10.86 -1.41 4.31
N HIS A 206 11.74 -0.70 5.02
CA HIS A 206 11.48 -0.17 6.35
C HIS A 206 11.57 1.36 6.43
N LEU A 207 12.30 2.01 5.53
CA LEU A 207 12.50 3.46 5.52
C LEU A 207 12.45 4.04 4.10
N GLY A 208 11.53 4.98 3.87
CA GLY A 208 11.43 5.79 2.66
C GLY A 208 11.85 7.24 2.92
N LEU A 209 12.82 7.75 2.15
CA LEU A 209 13.35 9.12 2.29
C LEU A 209 13.02 9.94 1.06
N HIS A 210 12.31 11.06 1.27
CA HIS A 210 11.85 11.93 0.21
C HIS A 210 12.14 13.40 0.54
N PRO A 211 13.41 13.84 0.56
CA PRO A 211 13.74 15.23 0.80
C PRO A 211 13.18 16.11 -0.32
N PHE A 212 12.59 17.25 0.05
CA PHE A 212 12.09 18.21 -0.93
C PHE A 212 13.24 18.86 -1.72
N PRO A 213 13.06 19.08 -3.04
CA PRO A 213 14.07 19.77 -3.86
C PRO A 213 14.06 21.28 -3.54
N TYR A 214 15.18 21.81 -3.06
CA TYR A 214 15.31 23.23 -2.69
C TYR A 214 15.91 24.11 -3.80
N ASP A 215 16.57 23.52 -4.80
CA ASP A 215 17.32 24.26 -5.83
C ASP A 215 16.45 24.92 -6.93
N ILE A 216 15.13 24.97 -6.74
CA ILE A 216 14.21 25.63 -7.67
C ILE A 216 14.08 27.11 -7.29
N LYS A 217 14.68 27.98 -8.11
CA LYS A 217 14.76 29.43 -7.85
C LYS A 217 13.42 30.14 -7.94
N ASP A 218 12.57 29.77 -8.90
CA ASP A 218 11.25 30.36 -9.05
C ASP A 218 10.29 29.79 -7.99
N ASP A 219 9.69 30.68 -7.20
CA ASP A 219 8.83 30.29 -6.08
C ASP A 219 7.56 29.58 -6.53
N THR A 220 7.00 29.97 -7.68
CA THR A 220 5.76 29.38 -8.22
C THR A 220 6.01 27.99 -8.79
N GLU A 221 7.10 27.81 -9.53
CA GLU A 221 7.54 26.51 -10.02
C GLU A 221 7.91 25.57 -8.87
N ARG A 222 8.59 26.09 -7.84
CA ARG A 222 8.94 25.33 -6.64
C ARG A 222 7.69 24.83 -5.92
N GLU A 223 6.69 25.70 -5.73
CA GLU A 223 5.43 25.31 -5.10
C GLU A 223 4.71 24.22 -5.89
N LYS A 224 4.61 24.36 -7.23
CA LYS A 224 4.02 23.33 -8.10
C LYS A 224 4.77 22.00 -8.02
N ALA A 225 6.11 22.04 -8.08
CA ALA A 225 6.95 20.86 -7.99
C ALA A 225 6.77 20.15 -6.64
N TRP A 226 6.73 20.91 -5.54
CA TRP A 226 6.48 20.37 -4.20
C TRP A 226 5.10 19.76 -4.06
N ASP A 227 4.07 20.33 -4.68
CA ASP A 227 2.71 19.79 -4.62
C ASP A 227 2.59 18.48 -5.40
N ILE A 228 3.25 18.36 -6.56
CA ILE A 228 3.36 17.09 -7.29
C ILE A 228 4.14 16.08 -6.43
N TYR A 229 5.27 16.49 -5.86
CA TYR A 229 6.11 15.61 -5.06
C TYR A 229 5.41 15.07 -3.80
N ARG A 230 4.62 15.91 -3.11
CA ARG A 230 3.78 15.47 -1.97
C ARG A 230 2.80 14.38 -2.39
N LYS A 231 2.15 14.52 -3.54
CA LYS A 231 1.19 13.53 -4.05
C LYS A 231 1.86 12.20 -4.33
N GLU A 232 3.09 12.21 -4.85
CA GLU A 232 3.91 11.02 -5.07
C GLU A 232 4.35 10.37 -3.75
N ILE A 233 4.85 11.14 -2.78
CA ILE A 233 5.21 10.62 -1.45
C ILE A 233 4.03 9.91 -0.80
N LEU A 234 2.87 10.57 -0.81
CA LEU A 234 1.65 10.05 -0.19
C LEU A 234 0.93 9.01 -1.06
N LYS A 235 1.46 8.61 -2.22
CA LYS A 235 0.77 7.71 -3.17
C LYS A 235 0.50 6.34 -2.59
N GLU A 236 1.46 5.79 -1.87
CA GLU A 236 1.40 4.43 -1.30
C GLU A 236 1.33 4.48 0.23
N ILE A 237 0.76 5.54 0.81
CA ILE A 237 0.68 5.75 2.26
C ILE A 237 -0.73 5.47 2.75
N GLY A 238 -0.87 4.63 3.78
CA GLY A 238 -2.16 4.34 4.42
C GLY A 238 -2.34 5.08 5.74
N ILE A 239 -1.24 5.50 6.40
CA ILE A 239 -1.28 6.17 7.69
C ILE A 239 -0.40 7.42 7.66
N VAL A 240 -0.92 8.55 8.13
CA VAL A 240 -0.19 9.80 8.25
C VAL A 240 -0.22 10.30 9.69
N VAL A 241 0.96 10.46 10.29
CA VAL A 241 1.12 10.99 11.64
C VAL A 241 1.61 12.43 11.53
N PHE A 242 0.91 13.35 12.18
CA PHE A 242 1.28 14.77 12.20
C PHE A 242 1.87 15.15 13.57
N ILE A 243 3.08 15.69 13.55
CA ILE A 243 3.77 16.23 14.72
C ILE A 243 4.28 17.65 14.43
N PHE A 244 4.08 18.58 15.35
CA PHE A 244 4.45 19.99 15.22
C PHE A 244 3.88 20.63 13.94
N GLY A 245 4.72 21.26 13.13
CA GLY A 245 4.36 21.93 11.89
C GLY A 245 4.36 23.45 12.02
N ASN A 246 5.51 24.02 12.40
CA ASN A 246 5.76 25.46 12.42
C ASN A 246 6.99 25.83 11.57
N LYS A 247 7.06 27.11 11.18
CA LYS A 247 8.18 27.76 10.44
C LYS A 247 8.48 29.13 11.09
N GLY A 248 8.81 29.09 12.37
CA GLY A 248 8.97 30.26 13.22
C GLY A 248 7.88 30.37 14.28
N GLU A 249 7.82 31.53 14.95
CA GLU A 249 7.10 31.66 16.22
C GLU A 249 5.59 31.62 16.07
N THR A 250 5.05 32.26 15.04
CA THR A 250 3.60 32.37 14.79
C THR A 250 3.19 31.76 13.46
N THR A 251 4.14 31.30 12.67
CA THR A 251 3.92 30.81 11.30
C THR A 251 3.71 29.31 11.28
N ILE A 252 2.55 28.89 10.78
CA ILE A 252 2.23 27.48 10.57
C ILE A 252 2.92 26.97 9.30
N ALA A 253 3.45 25.75 9.37
CA ALA A 253 4.03 25.09 8.21
C ALA A 253 2.92 24.65 7.25
N GLN A 254 2.62 25.48 6.25
CA GLN A 254 1.56 25.18 5.27
C GLN A 254 1.76 23.86 4.53
N GLY A 255 3.02 23.40 4.40
CA GLY A 255 3.34 22.08 3.83
C GLY A 255 2.65 20.93 4.54
N CYS A 256 2.63 20.94 5.89
CA CYS A 256 1.94 19.92 6.69
C CYS A 256 0.42 19.97 6.46
N LEU A 257 -0.17 21.16 6.30
CA LEU A 257 -1.60 21.28 6.01
C LEU A 257 -1.96 20.77 4.60
N LYS A 258 -1.10 21.01 3.60
CA LYS A 258 -1.27 20.44 2.25
C LYS A 258 -1.17 18.91 2.27
N GLU A 259 -0.25 18.37 3.07
CA GLU A 259 -0.12 16.92 3.26
C GLU A 259 -1.36 16.33 3.95
N PHE A 260 -1.95 17.05 4.89
CA PHE A 260 -3.24 16.70 5.49
C PHE A 260 -4.38 16.65 4.47
N ASP A 261 -4.50 17.67 3.61
CA ASP A 261 -5.56 17.68 2.59
C ASP A 261 -5.41 16.48 1.63
N ILE A 262 -4.19 16.18 1.19
CA ILE A 262 -3.91 14.99 0.34
C ILE A 262 -4.23 13.69 1.08
N ALA A 263 -3.88 13.59 2.36
CA ALA A 263 -4.17 12.40 3.17
C ALA A 263 -5.67 12.18 3.35
N LYS A 264 -6.44 13.26 3.54
CA LYS A 264 -7.91 13.21 3.63
C LYS A 264 -8.53 12.75 2.32
N ASP A 265 -8.07 13.29 1.19
CA ASP A 265 -8.57 12.92 -0.15
C ASP A 265 -8.30 11.45 -0.50
N LYS A 266 -7.23 10.86 0.07
CA LYS A 266 -6.84 9.46 -0.13
C LYS A 266 -7.42 8.49 0.88
N ASP A 267 -8.29 8.95 1.79
CA ASP A 267 -8.88 8.11 2.85
C ASP A 267 -7.80 7.45 3.73
N CYS A 268 -6.68 8.17 3.97
CA CYS A 268 -5.65 7.71 4.90
C CYS A 268 -6.16 7.77 6.34
N ILE A 269 -5.59 6.93 7.20
CA ILE A 269 -5.70 7.07 8.65
C ILE A 269 -4.84 8.25 9.08
N ILE A 270 -5.45 9.27 9.67
CA ILE A 270 -4.80 10.53 10.06
C ILE A 270 -4.69 10.59 11.58
N ILE A 271 -3.47 10.72 12.08
CA ILE A 271 -3.19 10.74 13.52
C ILE A 271 -2.49 12.05 13.88
N PRO A 272 -3.24 13.08 14.31
CA PRO A 272 -2.65 14.36 14.71
C PRO A 272 -2.28 14.37 16.19
N ILE A 273 -0.99 14.51 16.50
CA ILE A 273 -0.52 14.73 17.87
C ILE A 273 -0.68 16.22 18.21
N GLY A 274 -1.92 16.62 18.49
CA GLY A 274 -2.29 18.01 18.74
C GLY A 274 -1.53 18.67 19.90
N SER A 275 -1.08 17.92 20.90
CA SER A 275 -0.28 18.42 22.02
C SER A 275 1.07 19.03 21.60
N THR A 276 1.59 18.65 20.43
CA THR A 276 2.82 19.23 19.85
C THR A 276 2.63 20.61 19.23
N GLY A 277 1.39 21.12 19.13
CA GLY A 277 1.11 22.45 18.59
C GLY A 277 1.20 22.53 17.06
N GLY A 278 1.40 23.74 16.53
CA GLY A 278 1.62 23.98 15.09
C GLY A 278 0.47 23.49 14.20
N ALA A 279 0.84 22.98 13.01
CA ALA A 279 -0.11 22.39 12.06
C ALA A 279 -0.82 21.16 12.66
N ALA A 280 -0.13 20.34 13.46
CA ALA A 280 -0.71 19.16 14.10
C ALA A 280 -1.90 19.52 15.01
N LYS A 281 -1.79 20.62 15.80
CA LYS A 281 -2.93 21.13 16.59
C LYS A 281 -4.08 21.61 15.71
N GLN A 282 -3.80 22.31 14.60
CA GLN A 282 -4.87 22.75 13.70
C GLN A 282 -5.59 21.56 13.04
N ILE A 283 -4.83 20.54 12.62
CA ILE A 283 -5.38 19.31 12.06
C ILE A 283 -6.23 18.60 13.10
N TYR A 284 -5.72 18.45 14.33
CA TYR A 284 -6.48 17.88 15.45
C TYR A 284 -7.83 18.57 15.63
N LEU A 285 -7.85 19.91 15.71
CA LEU A 285 -9.09 20.68 15.90
C LEU A 285 -10.06 20.48 14.73
N LYS A 286 -9.56 20.45 13.49
CA LYS A 286 -10.38 20.16 12.31
C LYS A 286 -11.01 18.77 12.38
N LEU A 287 -10.24 17.74 12.77
CA LEU A 287 -10.76 16.38 12.88
C LEU A 287 -11.74 16.22 14.04
N PHE A 288 -11.45 16.85 15.19
CA PHE A 288 -12.30 16.79 16.37
C PHE A 288 -13.68 17.42 16.14
N ASN A 289 -13.75 18.48 15.32
CA ASN A 289 -15.02 19.09 14.91
C ASN A 289 -15.88 18.18 14.01
N GLU A 290 -15.27 17.18 13.38
CA GLU A 290 -15.94 16.16 12.56
C GLU A 290 -15.70 14.75 13.15
N LYS A 291 -15.55 14.63 14.48
CA LYS A 291 -15.06 13.42 15.15
C LYS A 291 -15.87 12.17 14.83
N GLU A 292 -17.15 12.30 14.48
CA GLU A 292 -18.01 11.17 14.09
C GLU A 292 -17.48 10.44 12.85
N LYS A 293 -16.71 11.12 11.98
CA LYS A 293 -16.06 10.51 10.80
C LYS A 293 -14.74 9.80 11.13
N TYR A 294 -14.22 10.00 12.33
CA TYR A 294 -12.89 9.56 12.76
C TYR A 294 -12.99 8.69 14.01
N SER A 295 -13.94 7.76 14.04
CA SER A 295 -14.24 6.90 15.20
C SER A 295 -13.05 6.07 15.70
N TYR A 296 -12.05 5.81 14.84
CA TYR A 296 -10.79 5.18 15.25
C TYR A 296 -9.96 6.01 16.24
N LEU A 297 -10.32 7.29 16.45
CA LEU A 297 -9.70 8.21 17.41
C LEU A 297 -10.52 8.41 18.70
N ASP A 298 -11.71 7.82 18.83
CA ASP A 298 -12.65 8.10 19.93
C ASP A 298 -12.04 7.93 21.32
N GLU A 299 -11.21 6.91 21.51
CA GLU A 299 -10.54 6.60 22.78
C GLU A 299 -9.27 7.45 23.02
N TYR A 300 -8.82 8.21 22.02
CA TYR A 300 -7.48 8.83 22.00
C TYR A 300 -7.50 10.36 21.86
N TRP A 301 -8.67 10.96 21.61
CA TRP A 301 -8.79 12.41 21.43
C TRP A 301 -8.13 13.21 22.56
N GLU A 302 -8.35 12.84 23.82
CA GLU A 302 -7.79 13.57 24.96
C GLU A 302 -6.27 13.41 25.05
N ILE A 303 -5.75 12.19 24.84
CA ILE A 303 -4.31 11.90 24.85
C ILE A 303 -3.60 12.70 23.76
N LEU A 304 -4.13 12.65 22.53
CA LEU A 304 -3.58 13.37 21.38
C LEU A 304 -3.63 14.90 21.56
N GLU A 305 -4.55 15.42 22.38
CA GLU A 305 -4.66 16.85 22.62
C GLU A 305 -3.73 17.37 23.72
N LYS A 306 -3.61 16.63 24.82
CA LYS A 306 -3.05 17.15 26.08
C LYS A 306 -1.78 16.46 26.54
N SER A 307 -1.52 15.21 26.11
CA SER A 307 -0.39 14.46 26.64
C SER A 307 0.93 15.03 26.13
N ASN A 308 1.87 15.22 27.07
CA ASN A 308 3.28 15.52 26.78
C ASN A 308 4.19 14.34 27.19
N ASP A 309 3.62 13.20 27.57
CA ASP A 309 4.36 11.97 27.81
C ASP A 309 4.66 11.30 26.47
N ILE A 310 5.95 11.28 26.11
CA ILE A 310 6.43 10.72 24.85
C ILE A 310 6.06 9.25 24.71
N ASN A 311 6.14 8.46 25.78
CA ASN A 311 5.80 7.04 25.72
C ASN A 311 4.30 6.85 25.50
N GLU A 312 3.46 7.60 26.20
CA GLU A 312 2.00 7.55 26.02
C GLU A 312 1.60 7.91 24.58
N LEU A 313 2.17 8.99 24.05
CA LEU A 313 1.93 9.42 22.66
C LEU A 313 2.37 8.36 21.65
N VAL A 314 3.58 7.82 21.80
CA VAL A 314 4.10 6.79 20.90
C VAL A 314 3.25 5.52 20.98
N GLN A 315 2.87 5.06 22.18
CA GLN A 315 2.01 3.89 22.33
C GLN A 315 0.63 4.13 21.69
N THR A 316 0.06 5.31 21.88
CA THR A 316 -1.22 5.69 21.28
C THR A 316 -1.16 5.59 19.75
N VAL A 317 -0.13 6.18 19.13
CA VAL A 317 0.05 6.10 17.68
C VAL A 317 0.25 4.65 17.21
N LEU A 318 1.03 3.84 17.94
CA LEU A 318 1.22 2.43 17.60
C LEU A 318 -0.08 1.64 17.66
N ILE A 319 -0.90 1.82 18.69
CA ILE A 319 -2.17 1.09 18.82
C ILE A 319 -3.11 1.47 17.68
N ILE A 320 -3.24 2.76 17.35
CA ILE A 320 -4.07 3.21 16.22
C ILE A 320 -3.54 2.61 14.91
N ALA A 321 -2.23 2.67 14.67
CA ALA A 321 -1.62 2.14 13.46
C ALA A 321 -1.76 0.60 13.34
N GLU A 322 -1.62 -0.13 14.44
CA GLU A 322 -1.81 -1.59 14.46
C GLU A 322 -3.28 -1.98 14.26
N LYS A 323 -4.24 -1.22 14.80
CA LYS A 323 -5.68 -1.41 14.54
C LYS A 323 -6.02 -1.15 13.06
N ALA A 324 -5.35 -0.17 12.43
CA ALA A 324 -5.52 0.14 11.01
C ALA A 324 -4.97 -0.95 10.07
N ARG A 325 -3.93 -1.67 10.51
CA ARG A 325 -3.36 -2.78 9.76
C ARG A 325 -4.31 -3.99 9.80
N LYS A 326 -5.09 -4.18 8.73
CA LYS A 326 -5.75 -5.47 8.49
C LYS A 326 -4.67 -6.53 8.30
N VAL A 327 -4.67 -7.57 9.13
CA VAL A 327 -3.81 -8.74 8.89
C VAL A 327 -4.36 -9.45 7.67
N LEU A 328 -3.66 -9.34 6.54
CA LEU A 328 -3.95 -10.05 5.29
C LEU A 328 -3.39 -11.47 5.32
#